data_AF-A0A1Z4ECB8-F1
#
_entry.id   AF-A0A1Z4ECB8-F1
#
_cell.length_a   1.000
_cell.length_b   1.000
_cell.length_c   1.000
_cell.angle_alpha   90.00
_cell.angle_beta   90.00
_cell.angle_gamma   90.00
#
_symmetry.space_group_name_H-M   'P 1'
#
loop_
_entity.id
_entity.type
_entity.pdbx_description
1 polymer ?
#
loop_
_entity_poly.entity_id
_entity_poly.type
_entity_poly.pdbx_seq_one_letter_code
_entity_poly.pdbx_strand_id
1 'polypeptide(L)'
;MAKCVMVLYPDPVNGYPPKYARDRIPTIQSYPDGSTVPSPSGIDFTPGELLGCVSGALGLRKFFADGGHELVVTSDKDGPDSEFERELVDADVVISQPFWPAYLTKERIDKAPNLKLALTAGIGSDHVDLEVAQQRGITVAEVTYSNSISVAEHTVMQILTLVRNFVPSHRWATDGGWNIADCVERAYDVEGMDVGLIAAGRIGRAVLRRLAPFDVNLHYTDTRRLSPEAERELNVTFHPDVESLVRSVDIVSIHSPLYDATRRMFDERLLGTMRRGSYIVNTARGEETVPEAIAAALRSGQLAGYAGDVWYPQPPPADHPWRTMPNNAMTPHVSGTTLSAQARYAAGTREILESWLAGTPTLERSFKQADRVSMAVSHGRLYRRRHLAAVLGKRPSPIWSRTGRRRCCSARGSCPPGCQQRPVGRDHRWRHSRHEDGLVCACRRPGLKCCLLSLRSAFGEPCDVRRYRDRHRRRGRAVPAGTQLRNL
;
A
#
# COMPACT_ATOMS: atom_id res chain seq x y z
N MET A 1 17.80 -26.11 18.57
CA MET A 1 16.33 -26.25 18.52
C MET A 1 15.76 -24.87 18.74
N ALA A 2 14.83 -24.43 17.88
CA ALA A 2 14.08 -23.20 18.08
C ALA A 2 12.60 -23.56 18.29
N LYS A 3 11.88 -22.77 19.08
CA LYS A 3 10.43 -22.93 19.27
C LYS A 3 9.66 -21.89 18.45
N CYS A 4 8.75 -22.37 17.62
CA CYS A 4 7.84 -21.55 16.82
C CYS A 4 6.41 -21.72 17.30
N VAL A 5 5.76 -20.61 17.66
CA VAL A 5 4.34 -20.56 17.97
C VAL A 5 3.60 -19.94 16.80
N MET A 6 2.72 -20.72 16.17
CA MET A 6 2.00 -20.36 14.97
C MET A 6 0.51 -20.24 15.26
N VAL A 7 0.00 -19.01 15.17
CA VAL A 7 -1.41 -18.68 15.41
C VAL A 7 -2.15 -18.58 14.08
N LEU A 8 -3.10 -19.48 13.86
CA LEU A 8 -3.90 -19.63 12.64
C LEU A 8 -5.40 -19.64 12.97
N TYR A 9 -6.26 -19.40 11.98
CA TYR A 9 -7.71 -19.49 12.21
C TYR A 9 -8.17 -20.96 12.34
N PRO A 10 -9.32 -21.23 12.99
CA PRO A 10 -9.88 -22.58 13.06
C PRO A 10 -10.14 -23.22 11.69
N ASP A 11 -10.18 -24.54 11.65
CA ASP A 11 -10.54 -25.30 10.46
C ASP A 11 -11.99 -25.02 9.99
N PRO A 12 -12.35 -25.34 8.74
CA PRO A 12 -13.74 -25.21 8.28
C PRO A 12 -14.70 -25.99 9.17
N VAL A 13 -15.90 -25.44 9.43
CA VAL A 13 -16.93 -26.05 10.29
C VAL A 13 -17.32 -27.47 9.86
N ASN A 14 -17.19 -27.77 8.56
CA ASN A 14 -17.48 -29.09 7.97
C ASN A 14 -16.25 -30.03 7.92
N GLY A 15 -15.15 -29.69 8.60
CA GLY A 15 -13.91 -30.48 8.68
C GLY A 15 -12.82 -30.09 7.67
N TYR A 16 -11.67 -30.74 7.83
CA TYR A 16 -10.47 -30.57 7.00
C TYR A 16 -10.02 -31.93 6.41
N PRO A 17 -9.55 -32.00 5.14
CA PRO A 17 -9.56 -30.92 4.16
C PRO A 17 -10.98 -30.61 3.66
N PRO A 18 -11.26 -29.35 3.26
CA PRO A 18 -12.54 -29.04 2.62
C PRO A 18 -12.63 -29.72 1.25
N LYS A 19 -13.87 -29.97 0.78
CA LYS A 19 -14.08 -30.35 -0.63
C LYS A 19 -13.80 -29.14 -1.53
N TYR A 20 -12.59 -29.07 -2.08
CA TYR A 20 -12.18 -28.01 -3.00
C TYR A 20 -13.07 -27.95 -4.25
N ALA A 21 -13.36 -26.74 -4.71
CA ALA A 21 -14.20 -26.50 -5.89
C ALA A 21 -13.45 -26.64 -7.23
N ARG A 22 -12.13 -26.89 -7.20
CA ARG A 22 -11.25 -27.09 -8.37
C ARG A 22 -9.93 -27.71 -7.92
N ASP A 23 -9.27 -28.43 -8.83
CA ASP A 23 -8.06 -29.21 -8.52
C ASP A 23 -6.75 -28.40 -8.65
N ARG A 24 -6.81 -27.18 -9.21
CA ARG A 24 -5.62 -26.32 -9.42
C ARG A 24 -5.95 -24.84 -9.43
N ILE A 25 -4.95 -24.02 -9.09
CA ILE A 25 -4.95 -22.56 -9.28
C ILE A 25 -4.00 -22.15 -10.42
N PRO A 26 -4.15 -20.95 -11.02
CA PRO A 26 -3.19 -20.43 -11.98
C PRO A 26 -1.81 -20.18 -11.37
N THR A 27 -0.75 -20.57 -12.09
CA THR A 27 0.64 -20.28 -11.71
C THR A 27 0.98 -18.81 -11.96
N ILE A 28 1.52 -18.12 -10.95
CA ILE A 28 2.02 -16.74 -11.04
C ILE A 28 3.54 -16.79 -10.91
N GLN A 29 4.27 -16.21 -11.86
CA GLN A 29 5.74 -16.23 -11.90
C GLN A 29 6.38 -14.96 -11.33
N SER A 30 5.71 -13.81 -11.48
CA SER A 30 6.20 -12.51 -11.03
C SER A 30 5.03 -11.58 -10.66
N TYR A 31 5.35 -10.52 -9.92
CA TYR A 31 4.43 -9.45 -9.58
C TYR A 31 4.56 -8.26 -10.56
N PRO A 32 3.54 -7.39 -10.69
CA PRO A 32 3.54 -6.26 -11.62
C PRO A 32 4.62 -5.17 -11.44
N ASP A 33 5.46 -5.23 -10.39
CA ASP A 33 6.65 -4.36 -10.25
C ASP A 33 7.96 -5.05 -10.71
N GLY A 34 7.86 -6.26 -11.29
CA GLY A 34 8.99 -7.07 -11.73
C GLY A 34 9.59 -7.95 -10.65
N SER A 35 9.18 -7.82 -9.37
CA SER A 35 9.65 -8.73 -8.32
C SER A 35 9.12 -10.16 -8.52
N THR A 36 9.94 -11.17 -8.20
CA THR A 36 9.52 -12.57 -8.32
C THR A 36 8.54 -12.94 -7.20
N VAL A 37 7.74 -13.98 -7.44
CA VAL A 37 7.07 -14.69 -6.34
C VAL A 37 8.12 -15.34 -5.41
N PRO A 38 7.75 -15.72 -4.17
CA PRO A 38 8.64 -16.45 -3.28
C PRO A 38 9.12 -17.76 -3.86
N SER A 39 10.35 -18.12 -3.50
CA SER A 39 11.16 -19.21 -4.06
C SER A 39 11.91 -19.95 -2.93
N PRO A 40 11.20 -20.55 -1.96
CA PRO A 40 11.83 -21.41 -0.96
C PRO A 40 12.49 -22.64 -1.60
N SER A 41 13.34 -23.34 -0.85
CA SER A 41 14.03 -24.57 -1.29
C SER A 41 13.07 -25.68 -1.76
N GLY A 42 11.84 -25.66 -1.26
CA GLY A 42 10.73 -26.51 -1.67
C GLY A 42 9.43 -26.07 -1.01
N ILE A 43 8.34 -26.80 -1.25
CA ILE A 43 7.07 -26.68 -0.54
C ILE A 43 6.55 -28.08 -0.21
N ASP A 44 5.98 -28.27 0.98
CA ASP A 44 5.35 -29.54 1.40
C ASP A 44 3.81 -29.44 1.31
N PHE A 45 3.30 -28.74 0.29
CA PHE A 45 1.86 -28.54 0.01
C PHE A 45 1.60 -28.39 -1.49
N THR A 46 0.34 -28.60 -1.92
CA THR A 46 -0.13 -28.39 -3.29
C THR A 46 -0.74 -26.99 -3.44
N PRO A 47 -0.27 -26.15 -4.38
CA PRO A 47 -0.85 -24.82 -4.61
C PRO A 47 -2.35 -24.89 -4.95
N GLY A 48 -3.19 -24.36 -4.06
CA GLY A 48 -4.65 -24.43 -4.12
C GLY A 48 -5.29 -25.00 -2.85
N GLU A 49 -4.51 -25.66 -1.99
CA GLU A 49 -4.96 -26.14 -0.68
C GLU A 49 -5.23 -25.00 0.32
N LEU A 50 -6.00 -25.32 1.37
CA LEU A 50 -6.28 -24.42 2.50
C LEU A 50 -5.15 -24.54 3.55
N LEU A 51 -4.26 -23.54 3.59
CA LEU A 51 -3.01 -23.59 4.36
C LEU A 51 -3.06 -22.76 5.65
N GLY A 52 -3.87 -21.70 5.71
CA GLY A 52 -3.94 -20.75 6.83
C GLY A 52 -4.78 -21.19 8.03
N CYS A 53 -5.30 -22.42 8.03
CA CYS A 53 -6.02 -22.99 9.18
C CYS A 53 -5.11 -23.89 10.03
N VAL A 54 -5.51 -24.21 11.26
CA VAL A 54 -4.74 -25.03 12.21
C VAL A 54 -4.29 -26.38 11.60
N SER A 55 -5.16 -27.09 10.88
CA SER A 55 -4.76 -28.33 10.21
C SER A 55 -3.81 -28.09 9.04
N GLY A 56 -4.04 -27.03 8.25
CA GLY A 56 -3.18 -26.65 7.11
C GLY A 56 -1.77 -26.22 7.51
N ALA A 57 -1.61 -25.55 8.67
CA ALA A 57 -0.32 -25.23 9.30
C ALA A 57 0.74 -24.62 8.36
N LEU A 58 0.29 -23.81 7.39
CA LEU A 58 1.08 -23.21 6.31
C LEU A 58 1.91 -24.21 5.47
N GLY A 59 1.62 -25.52 5.55
CA GLY A 59 2.46 -26.58 4.97
C GLY A 59 3.84 -26.70 5.63
N LEU A 60 3.99 -26.26 6.89
CA LEU A 60 5.29 -26.16 7.58
C LEU A 60 5.56 -27.28 8.59
N ARG A 61 4.59 -28.15 8.93
CA ARG A 61 4.77 -29.22 9.93
C ARG A 61 5.98 -30.11 9.65
N LYS A 62 6.12 -30.57 8.40
CA LYS A 62 7.26 -31.40 7.97
C LYS A 62 8.57 -30.62 8.00
N PHE A 63 8.60 -29.38 7.54
CA PHE A 63 9.76 -28.50 7.58
C PHE A 63 10.33 -28.31 9.00
N PHE A 64 9.47 -28.07 10.00
CA PHE A 64 9.90 -27.96 11.40
C PHE A 64 10.37 -29.31 11.99
N ALA A 65 9.66 -30.40 11.68
CA ALA A 65 10.04 -31.74 12.14
C ALA A 65 11.41 -32.20 11.58
N ASP A 66 11.60 -32.08 10.26
CA ASP A 66 12.86 -32.42 9.58
C ASP A 66 14.03 -31.54 10.07
N GLY A 67 13.76 -30.28 10.45
CA GLY A 67 14.74 -29.34 11.01
C GLY A 67 15.09 -29.56 12.49
N GLY A 68 14.39 -30.45 13.20
CA GLY A 68 14.57 -30.62 14.65
C GLY A 68 14.19 -29.36 15.44
N HIS A 69 13.05 -28.75 15.07
CA HIS A 69 12.51 -27.55 15.69
C HIS A 69 11.09 -27.81 16.20
N GLU A 70 10.70 -27.11 17.26
CA GLU A 70 9.37 -27.24 17.84
C GLU A 70 8.40 -26.32 17.11
N LEU A 71 7.22 -26.85 16.76
CA LEU A 71 6.13 -26.10 16.15
C LEU A 71 4.84 -26.35 16.92
N VAL A 72 4.40 -25.33 17.66
CA VAL A 72 3.05 -25.27 18.22
C VAL A 72 2.15 -24.56 17.21
N VAL A 73 0.99 -25.14 16.90
CA VAL A 73 -0.02 -24.52 16.01
C VAL A 73 -1.34 -24.44 16.75
N THR A 74 -1.86 -23.23 16.94
CA THR A 74 -3.10 -22.99 17.68
C THR A 74 -3.99 -21.94 17.02
N SER A 75 -5.27 -21.93 17.36
CA SER A 75 -6.17 -20.80 17.13
C SER A 75 -6.53 -20.03 18.41
N ASP A 76 -6.18 -20.56 19.59
CA ASP A 76 -6.46 -19.96 20.88
C ASP A 76 -5.43 -18.86 21.21
N LYS A 77 -5.86 -17.60 21.05
CA LYS A 77 -4.96 -16.43 21.02
C LYS A 77 -5.37 -15.25 21.91
N ASP A 78 -6.58 -15.27 22.47
CA ASP A 78 -7.21 -14.15 23.15
C ASP A 78 -7.55 -14.53 24.60
N GLY A 79 -7.26 -13.64 25.54
CA GLY A 79 -7.38 -13.91 26.98
C GLY A 79 -6.06 -14.39 27.62
N PRO A 80 -5.92 -14.24 28.96
CA PRO A 80 -4.67 -14.47 29.68
C PRO A 80 -4.27 -15.94 29.74
N ASP A 81 -5.25 -16.85 29.70
CA ASP A 81 -5.05 -18.30 29.80
C ASP A 81 -4.97 -18.99 28.43
N SER A 82 -4.96 -18.22 27.33
CA SER A 82 -4.89 -18.76 25.96
C SER A 82 -3.62 -19.57 25.70
N GLU A 83 -3.70 -20.59 24.85
CA GLU A 83 -2.54 -21.38 24.42
C GLU A 83 -1.42 -20.49 23.88
N PHE A 84 -1.73 -19.46 23.10
CA PHE A 84 -0.75 -18.46 22.69
C PHE A 84 -0.02 -17.79 23.86
N GLU A 85 -0.71 -17.36 24.92
CA GLU A 85 -0.06 -16.73 26.09
C GLU A 85 0.86 -17.71 26.83
N ARG A 86 0.44 -18.99 26.97
CA ARG A 86 1.24 -20.02 27.65
C ARG A 86 2.51 -20.36 26.87
N GLU A 87 2.41 -20.47 25.56
CA GLU A 87 3.49 -20.93 24.68
C GLU A 87 4.43 -19.81 24.20
N LEU A 88 4.02 -18.54 24.36
CA LEU A 88 4.82 -17.37 23.98
C LEU A 88 6.05 -17.15 24.88
N VAL A 89 6.04 -17.63 26.12
CA VAL A 89 7.04 -17.30 27.16
C VAL A 89 8.47 -17.76 26.83
N ASP A 90 8.61 -18.78 25.99
CA ASP A 90 9.89 -19.36 25.57
C ASP A 90 10.08 -19.40 24.04
N ALA A 91 9.11 -18.88 23.27
CA ALA A 91 9.14 -18.86 21.81
C ALA A 91 10.30 -18.03 21.22
N ASP A 92 11.03 -18.60 20.25
CA ASP A 92 12.00 -17.87 19.41
C ASP A 92 11.31 -17.13 18.26
N VAL A 93 10.24 -17.72 17.73
CA VAL A 93 9.51 -17.27 16.55
C VAL A 93 8.01 -17.26 16.84
N VAL A 94 7.33 -16.16 16.49
CA VAL A 94 5.87 -16.09 16.43
C VAL A 94 5.44 -15.85 15.00
N ILE A 95 4.53 -16.69 14.51
CA ILE A 95 3.89 -16.54 13.19
C ILE A 95 2.41 -16.29 13.41
N SER A 96 1.85 -15.25 12.78
CA SER A 96 0.39 -15.08 12.72
C SER A 96 -0.06 -14.43 11.41
N GLN A 97 -1.36 -14.37 11.20
CA GLN A 97 -1.95 -13.82 9.98
C GLN A 97 -2.82 -12.60 10.29
N PRO A 98 -2.87 -11.56 9.43
CA PRO A 98 -3.74 -10.40 9.64
C PRO A 98 -5.24 -10.76 9.74
N PHE A 99 -5.64 -11.93 9.27
CA PHE A 99 -7.01 -12.47 9.31
C PHE A 99 -7.39 -12.96 10.72
N TRP A 100 -6.42 -13.51 11.45
CA TRP A 100 -6.54 -14.04 12.81
C TRP A 100 -5.30 -13.63 13.63
N PRO A 101 -5.14 -12.33 13.93
CA PRO A 101 -3.87 -11.78 14.37
C PRO A 101 -3.56 -12.12 15.83
N ALA A 102 -2.38 -12.67 16.06
CA ALA A 102 -1.80 -12.76 17.39
C ALA A 102 -1.24 -11.39 17.78
N TYR A 103 -2.04 -10.57 18.46
CA TYR A 103 -1.62 -9.24 18.87
C TYR A 103 -0.40 -9.32 19.79
N LEU A 104 0.77 -8.90 19.30
CA LEU A 104 2.02 -8.81 20.06
C LEU A 104 2.12 -7.40 20.66
N THR A 105 1.35 -7.17 21.72
CA THR A 105 1.42 -5.93 22.50
C THR A 105 2.75 -5.83 23.27
N LYS A 106 3.03 -4.64 23.82
CA LYS A 106 4.18 -4.43 24.70
C LYS A 106 4.28 -5.49 25.81
N GLU A 107 3.17 -5.80 26.48
CA GLU A 107 3.12 -6.73 27.61
C GLU A 107 3.45 -8.16 27.19
N ARG A 108 2.99 -8.56 26.00
CA ARG A 108 3.29 -9.87 25.39
C ARG A 108 4.75 -9.97 24.95
N ILE A 109 5.29 -8.93 24.33
CA ILE A 109 6.72 -8.88 23.97
C ILE A 109 7.60 -8.88 25.23
N ASP A 110 7.18 -8.22 26.30
CA ASP A 110 7.92 -8.21 27.56
C ASP A 110 7.97 -9.59 28.24
N LYS A 111 6.90 -10.39 28.12
CA LYS A 111 6.85 -11.80 28.55
C LYS A 111 7.68 -12.77 27.69
N ALA A 112 8.14 -12.37 26.51
CA ALA A 112 8.79 -13.24 25.53
C ALA A 112 10.31 -12.96 25.43
N PRO A 113 11.15 -13.37 26.40
CA PRO A 113 12.59 -13.11 26.41
C PRO A 113 13.36 -13.73 25.23
N ASN A 114 12.87 -14.85 24.67
CA ASN A 114 13.52 -15.58 23.60
C ASN A 114 13.18 -15.07 22.19
N LEU A 115 12.12 -14.26 22.06
CA LEU A 115 11.53 -13.88 20.78
C LEU A 115 12.54 -13.07 19.94
N LYS A 116 12.80 -13.56 18.73
CA LYS A 116 13.75 -12.98 17.76
C LYS A 116 13.09 -12.63 16.42
N LEU A 117 11.98 -13.30 16.08
CA LEU A 117 11.25 -13.11 14.83
C LEU A 117 9.74 -13.10 15.06
N ALA A 118 9.09 -11.99 14.73
CA ALA A 118 7.65 -11.88 14.53
C ALA A 118 7.37 -11.86 13.01
N LEU A 119 6.71 -12.88 12.50
CA LEU A 119 6.51 -13.11 11.07
C LEU A 119 5.03 -13.10 10.69
N THR A 120 4.63 -12.08 9.94
CA THR A 120 3.30 -11.94 9.36
C THR A 120 3.18 -12.83 8.12
N ALA A 121 2.43 -13.93 8.23
CA ALA A 121 2.04 -14.78 7.09
C ALA A 121 0.89 -14.12 6.29
N GLY A 122 1.23 -13.00 5.64
CA GLY A 122 0.33 -12.08 4.95
C GLY A 122 1.01 -10.74 4.65
N ILE A 123 0.26 -9.64 4.73
CA ILE A 123 0.78 -8.26 4.54
C ILE A 123 0.22 -7.32 5.63
N GLY A 124 1.10 -6.46 6.15
CA GLY A 124 0.84 -5.48 7.19
C GLY A 124 0.96 -6.06 8.61
N SER A 125 2.00 -5.62 9.31
CA SER A 125 2.44 -6.11 10.62
C SER A 125 2.03 -5.19 11.80
N ASP A 126 0.94 -4.45 11.63
CA ASP A 126 0.36 -3.48 12.58
C ASP A 126 -0.27 -4.12 13.84
N HIS A 127 -0.42 -5.44 13.87
CA HIS A 127 -0.80 -6.21 15.06
C HIS A 127 0.40 -6.50 15.99
N VAL A 128 1.60 -6.03 15.64
CA VAL A 128 2.81 -6.07 16.47
C VAL A 128 3.13 -4.65 16.95
N ASP A 129 3.49 -4.48 18.21
CA ASP A 129 4.08 -3.22 18.69
C ASP A 129 5.48 -3.05 18.07
N LEU A 130 5.52 -2.30 16.96
CA LEU A 130 6.72 -2.10 16.16
C LEU A 130 7.81 -1.30 16.89
N GLU A 131 7.43 -0.41 17.81
CA GLU A 131 8.40 0.36 18.60
C GLU A 131 9.05 -0.55 19.65
N VAL A 132 8.25 -1.32 20.39
CA VAL A 132 8.78 -2.26 21.39
C VAL A 132 9.58 -3.39 20.72
N ALA A 133 9.11 -3.93 19.59
CA ALA A 133 9.85 -4.91 18.81
C ALA A 133 11.23 -4.37 18.39
N GLN A 134 11.29 -3.14 17.87
CA GLN A 134 12.56 -2.49 17.52
C GLN A 134 13.47 -2.29 18.74
N GLN A 135 12.93 -1.80 19.87
CA GLN A 135 13.68 -1.59 21.11
C GLN A 135 14.26 -2.89 21.68
N ARG A 136 13.57 -4.02 21.46
CA ARG A 136 13.97 -5.37 21.87
C ARG A 136 14.85 -6.10 20.85
N GLY A 137 15.11 -5.52 19.68
CA GLY A 137 15.90 -6.15 18.61
C GLY A 137 15.17 -7.29 17.88
N ILE A 138 13.84 -7.33 17.97
CA ILE A 138 13.00 -8.36 17.34
C ILE A 138 12.85 -8.04 15.86
N THR A 139 13.13 -9.02 15.01
CA THR A 139 12.89 -8.94 13.58
C THR A 139 11.39 -8.96 13.32
N VAL A 140 10.84 -7.95 12.65
CA VAL A 140 9.45 -7.97 12.16
C VAL A 140 9.46 -8.05 10.64
N ALA A 141 8.94 -9.14 10.09
CA ALA A 141 8.94 -9.44 8.66
C ALA A 141 7.54 -9.83 8.16
N GLU A 142 7.28 -9.60 6.87
CA GLU A 142 6.02 -9.96 6.23
C GLU A 142 6.22 -10.39 4.78
N VAL A 143 5.27 -11.16 4.24
CA VAL A 143 5.38 -11.66 2.86
C VAL A 143 4.83 -10.63 1.87
N THR A 144 5.57 -9.55 1.71
CA THR A 144 5.31 -8.47 0.75
C THR A 144 4.82 -8.98 -0.62
N TYR A 145 3.82 -8.30 -1.19
CA TYR A 145 3.15 -8.60 -2.46
C TYR A 145 2.34 -9.92 -2.51
N SER A 146 2.54 -10.87 -1.59
CA SER A 146 1.88 -12.20 -1.59
C SER A 146 0.37 -12.16 -1.86
N ASN A 147 -0.35 -11.17 -1.32
CA ASN A 147 -1.79 -11.04 -1.49
C ASN A 147 -2.26 -9.67 -2.03
N SER A 148 -1.35 -8.75 -2.42
CA SER A 148 -1.73 -7.40 -2.87
C SER A 148 -2.68 -7.39 -4.07
N ILE A 149 -2.57 -8.38 -4.96
CA ILE A 149 -3.45 -8.53 -6.12
C ILE A 149 -4.84 -9.03 -5.70
N SER A 150 -4.91 -9.95 -4.74
CA SER A 150 -6.18 -10.46 -4.19
C SER A 150 -6.96 -9.39 -3.45
N VAL A 151 -6.27 -8.52 -2.69
CA VAL A 151 -6.89 -7.34 -2.06
C VAL A 151 -7.41 -6.35 -3.12
N ALA A 152 -6.65 -6.11 -4.18
CA ALA A 152 -7.07 -5.22 -5.27
C ALA A 152 -8.31 -5.74 -6.03
N GLU A 153 -8.42 -7.05 -6.21
CA GLU A 153 -9.61 -7.70 -6.81
C GLU A 153 -10.83 -7.60 -5.89
N HIS A 154 -10.65 -7.86 -4.59
CA HIS A 154 -11.72 -7.71 -3.59
C HIS A 154 -12.21 -6.27 -3.47
N THR A 155 -11.30 -5.29 -3.61
CA THR A 155 -11.64 -3.86 -3.62
C THR A 155 -12.58 -3.51 -4.77
N VAL A 156 -12.21 -3.87 -6.01
CA VAL A 156 -13.04 -3.57 -7.19
C VAL A 156 -14.38 -4.31 -7.14
N MET A 157 -14.39 -5.55 -6.66
CA MET A 157 -15.60 -6.30 -6.38
C MET A 157 -16.51 -5.55 -5.37
N GLN A 158 -15.96 -5.03 -4.28
CA GLN A 158 -16.72 -4.29 -3.27
C GLN A 158 -17.24 -2.94 -3.76
N ILE A 159 -16.47 -2.20 -4.58
CA ILE A 159 -16.93 -0.97 -5.25
C ILE A 159 -18.20 -1.28 -6.08
N LEU A 160 -18.12 -2.29 -6.96
CA LEU A 160 -19.25 -2.69 -7.80
C LEU A 160 -20.43 -3.23 -6.96
N THR A 161 -20.15 -3.96 -5.88
CA THR A 161 -21.17 -4.51 -4.98
C THR A 161 -22.01 -3.41 -4.32
N LEU A 162 -21.37 -2.32 -3.88
CA LEU A 162 -22.06 -1.17 -3.30
C LEU A 162 -22.84 -0.37 -4.34
N VAL A 163 -22.15 0.08 -5.40
CA VAL A 163 -22.72 1.03 -6.37
C VAL A 163 -23.86 0.41 -7.16
N ARG A 164 -23.80 -0.91 -7.46
CA ARG A 164 -24.88 -1.64 -8.15
C ARG A 164 -25.94 -2.24 -7.22
N ASN A 165 -25.93 -1.91 -5.92
CA ASN A 165 -26.89 -2.41 -4.93
C ASN A 165 -27.01 -3.97 -4.90
N PHE A 166 -25.88 -4.68 -5.03
CA PHE A 166 -25.89 -6.13 -5.27
C PHE A 166 -26.42 -6.95 -4.08
N VAL A 167 -26.03 -6.61 -2.84
CA VAL A 167 -26.38 -7.43 -1.65
C VAL A 167 -27.90 -7.46 -1.38
N PRO A 168 -28.64 -6.33 -1.38
CA PRO A 168 -30.10 -6.37 -1.25
C PRO A 168 -30.78 -7.06 -2.43
N SER A 169 -30.30 -6.81 -3.66
CA SER A 169 -30.85 -7.44 -4.87
C SER A 169 -30.69 -8.97 -4.87
N HIS A 170 -29.56 -9.48 -4.35
CA HIS A 170 -29.34 -10.91 -4.18
C HIS A 170 -30.31 -11.54 -3.18
N ARG A 171 -30.60 -10.86 -2.05
CA ARG A 171 -31.56 -11.34 -1.05
C ARG A 171 -32.96 -11.47 -1.62
N TRP A 172 -33.44 -10.48 -2.39
CA TRP A 172 -34.73 -10.59 -3.07
C TRP A 172 -34.83 -11.86 -3.93
N ALA A 173 -33.77 -12.21 -4.66
CA ALA A 173 -33.76 -13.42 -5.48
C ALA A 173 -33.70 -14.72 -4.65
N THR A 174 -32.93 -14.76 -3.54
CA THR A 174 -32.85 -15.97 -2.68
C THR A 174 -34.11 -16.20 -1.85
N ASP A 175 -34.80 -15.12 -1.50
CA ASP A 175 -36.00 -15.15 -0.65
C ASP A 175 -37.29 -15.36 -1.48
N GLY A 176 -37.15 -15.56 -2.80
CA GLY A 176 -38.24 -15.88 -3.73
C GLY A 176 -38.98 -14.67 -4.32
N GLY A 177 -38.48 -13.46 -4.10
CA GLY A 177 -38.99 -12.22 -4.69
C GLY A 177 -38.42 -11.91 -6.08
N TRP A 178 -38.80 -10.74 -6.61
CA TRP A 178 -38.29 -10.25 -7.91
C TRP A 178 -38.08 -8.74 -7.93
N ASN A 179 -39.05 -7.99 -7.38
CA ASN A 179 -38.85 -6.68 -6.72
C ASN A 179 -37.89 -5.70 -7.42
N ILE A 180 -38.03 -5.54 -8.74
CA ILE A 180 -37.09 -4.75 -9.56
C ILE A 180 -36.96 -3.31 -9.06
N ALA A 181 -38.06 -2.66 -8.65
CA ALA A 181 -38.03 -1.30 -8.13
C ALA A 181 -37.16 -1.20 -6.86
N ASP A 182 -37.35 -2.12 -5.91
CA ASP A 182 -36.59 -2.20 -4.65
C ASP A 182 -35.10 -2.54 -4.89
N CYS A 183 -34.79 -3.29 -5.96
CA CYS A 183 -33.43 -3.57 -6.38
C CYS A 183 -32.72 -2.33 -6.97
N VAL A 184 -33.42 -1.52 -7.79
CA VAL A 184 -32.79 -0.45 -8.58
C VAL A 184 -32.88 0.96 -7.97
N GLU A 185 -33.70 1.19 -6.94
CA GLU A 185 -33.83 2.52 -6.30
C GLU A 185 -32.52 3.11 -5.74
N ARG A 186 -31.49 2.28 -5.57
CA ARG A 186 -30.14 2.64 -5.11
C ARG A 186 -29.01 2.13 -6.03
N ALA A 187 -29.34 1.64 -7.22
CA ALA A 187 -28.37 1.05 -8.14
C ALA A 187 -27.94 2.07 -9.20
N TYR A 188 -26.62 2.25 -9.35
CA TYR A 188 -26.01 3.14 -10.32
C TYR A 188 -24.94 2.41 -11.14
N ASP A 189 -24.54 3.03 -12.25
CA ASP A 189 -23.33 2.67 -12.99
C ASP A 189 -22.12 3.40 -12.39
N VAL A 190 -20.94 2.77 -12.46
CA VAL A 190 -19.68 3.42 -12.07
C VAL A 190 -19.10 4.30 -13.18
N GLU A 191 -19.59 4.16 -14.42
CA GLU A 191 -19.16 4.94 -15.58
C GLU A 191 -19.25 6.45 -15.29
N GLY A 192 -18.15 7.17 -15.51
CA GLY A 192 -18.05 8.61 -15.26
C GLY A 192 -17.95 9.05 -13.79
N MET A 193 -17.98 8.14 -12.81
CA MET A 193 -17.78 8.49 -11.39
C MET A 193 -16.34 8.90 -11.09
N ASP A 194 -16.17 9.79 -10.12
CA ASP A 194 -14.87 10.16 -9.56
C ASP A 194 -14.45 9.14 -8.48
N VAL A 195 -13.32 8.44 -8.67
CA VAL A 195 -12.82 7.41 -7.74
C VAL A 195 -11.46 7.77 -7.17
N GLY A 196 -11.41 8.01 -5.85
CA GLY A 196 -10.22 8.43 -5.12
C GLY A 196 -9.58 7.32 -4.29
N LEU A 197 -8.27 7.11 -4.45
CA LEU A 197 -7.49 6.15 -3.67
C LEU A 197 -6.57 6.83 -2.65
N ILE A 198 -6.59 6.35 -1.41
CA ILE A 198 -5.61 6.73 -0.38
C ILE A 198 -4.46 5.72 -0.43
N ALA A 199 -3.26 6.25 -0.73
CA ALA A 199 -2.01 5.57 -1.07
C ALA A 199 -2.01 4.83 -2.43
N ALA A 200 -1.06 5.22 -3.30
CA ALA A 200 -0.81 4.60 -4.60
C ALA A 200 0.38 3.61 -4.51
N GLY A 201 0.30 2.75 -3.48
CA GLY A 201 1.21 1.61 -3.27
C GLY A 201 0.93 0.44 -4.22
N ARG A 202 1.32 -0.78 -3.83
CA ARG A 202 1.13 -1.99 -4.64
C ARG A 202 -0.33 -2.32 -4.88
N ILE A 203 -1.14 -2.28 -3.82
CA ILE A 203 -2.60 -2.50 -3.88
C ILE A 203 -3.26 -1.36 -4.66
N GLY A 204 -3.03 -0.10 -4.25
CA GLY A 204 -3.60 1.08 -4.91
C GLY A 204 -3.34 1.12 -6.41
N ARG A 205 -2.11 0.91 -6.88
CA ARG A 205 -1.81 0.85 -8.34
C ARG A 205 -2.51 -0.33 -9.04
N ALA A 206 -2.64 -1.47 -8.38
CA ALA A 206 -3.34 -2.62 -8.94
C ALA A 206 -4.86 -2.41 -9.04
N VAL A 207 -5.44 -1.60 -8.14
CA VAL A 207 -6.84 -1.13 -8.20
C VAL A 207 -7.01 -0.07 -9.29
N LEU A 208 -6.18 0.97 -9.33
CA LEU A 208 -6.21 2.01 -10.38
C LEU A 208 -6.19 1.39 -11.79
N ARG A 209 -5.28 0.44 -12.05
CA ARG A 209 -5.20 -0.28 -13.33
C ARG A 209 -6.42 -1.16 -13.64
N ARG A 210 -7.12 -1.66 -12.61
CA ARG A 210 -8.35 -2.46 -12.77
C ARG A 210 -9.59 -1.60 -12.99
N LEU A 211 -9.61 -0.38 -12.45
CA LEU A 211 -10.70 0.58 -12.61
C LEU A 211 -10.59 1.40 -13.90
N ALA A 212 -9.39 1.63 -14.43
CA ALA A 212 -9.18 2.36 -15.69
C ALA A 212 -10.11 1.95 -16.87
N PRO A 213 -10.41 0.66 -17.14
CA PRO A 213 -11.34 0.27 -18.22
C PRO A 213 -12.84 0.35 -17.85
N PHE A 214 -13.20 0.92 -16.69
CA PHE A 214 -14.60 1.21 -16.31
C PHE A 214 -15.01 2.66 -16.64
N ASP A 215 -14.18 3.39 -17.40
CA ASP A 215 -14.43 4.79 -17.80
C ASP A 215 -14.76 5.74 -16.63
N VAL A 216 -14.06 5.55 -15.51
CA VAL A 216 -14.08 6.40 -14.30
C VAL A 216 -13.00 7.48 -14.34
N ASN A 217 -13.21 8.58 -13.61
CA ASN A 217 -12.15 9.55 -13.35
C ASN A 217 -11.32 9.06 -12.15
N LEU A 218 -10.03 8.82 -12.34
CA LEU A 218 -9.17 8.28 -11.28
C LEU A 218 -8.41 9.38 -10.53
N HIS A 219 -8.48 9.33 -9.20
CA HIS A 219 -7.83 10.26 -8.28
C HIS A 219 -7.01 9.50 -7.24
N TYR A 220 -5.96 10.13 -6.69
CA TYR A 220 -5.26 9.57 -5.54
C TYR A 220 -4.58 10.63 -4.67
N THR A 221 -4.32 10.26 -3.41
CA THR A 221 -3.40 10.98 -2.52
C THR A 221 -2.38 10.01 -1.93
N ASP A 222 -1.16 10.46 -1.69
CA ASP A 222 -0.10 9.67 -1.05
C ASP A 222 0.94 10.61 -0.44
N THR A 223 1.60 10.16 0.63
CA THR A 223 2.81 10.76 1.20
C THR A 223 3.92 11.03 0.17
N ARG A 224 3.92 10.28 -0.94
CA ARG A 224 4.83 10.46 -2.08
C ARG A 224 4.06 10.37 -3.39
N ARG A 225 4.00 11.48 -4.12
CA ARG A 225 3.48 11.54 -5.48
C ARG A 225 4.17 10.49 -6.37
N LEU A 226 3.39 9.88 -7.26
CA LEU A 226 3.89 9.00 -8.33
C LEU A 226 4.83 9.77 -9.28
N SER A 227 5.60 9.05 -10.09
CA SER A 227 6.35 9.71 -11.17
C SER A 227 5.40 10.26 -12.23
N PRO A 228 5.74 11.37 -12.92
CA PRO A 228 4.91 11.92 -13.99
C PRO A 228 4.60 10.92 -15.11
N GLU A 229 5.42 9.89 -15.30
CA GLU A 229 5.22 8.79 -16.24
C GLU A 229 4.09 7.88 -15.77
N ALA A 230 4.10 7.49 -14.49
CA ALA A 230 3.06 6.64 -13.90
C ALA A 230 1.72 7.37 -13.77
N GLU A 231 1.73 8.70 -13.52
CA GLU A 231 0.49 9.48 -13.53
C GLU A 231 -0.14 9.56 -14.92
N ARG A 232 0.69 9.71 -15.97
CA ARG A 232 0.24 9.70 -17.37
C ARG A 232 -0.19 8.31 -17.85
N GLU A 233 0.50 7.25 -17.43
CA GLU A 233 0.12 5.86 -17.71
C GLU A 233 -1.28 5.52 -17.16
N LEU A 234 -1.55 5.94 -15.92
CA LEU A 234 -2.79 5.61 -15.21
C LEU A 234 -3.90 6.65 -15.44
N ASN A 235 -3.61 7.78 -16.10
CA ASN A 235 -4.50 8.94 -16.24
C ASN A 235 -5.10 9.40 -14.89
N VAL A 236 -4.25 9.58 -13.88
CA VAL A 236 -4.67 9.88 -12.49
C VAL A 236 -4.44 11.33 -12.09
N THR A 237 -5.40 11.88 -11.33
CA THR A 237 -5.30 13.19 -10.69
C THR A 237 -4.75 13.07 -9.27
N PHE A 238 -3.63 13.74 -8.97
CA PHE A 238 -3.05 13.78 -7.62
C PHE A 238 -3.70 14.85 -6.74
N HIS A 239 -3.97 14.49 -5.48
CA HIS A 239 -4.45 15.36 -4.42
C HIS A 239 -3.39 15.49 -3.31
N PRO A 240 -3.06 16.72 -2.84
CA PRO A 240 -2.00 16.96 -1.86
C PRO A 240 -2.24 16.31 -0.50
N ASP A 241 -3.50 16.05 -0.14
CA ASP A 241 -3.91 15.47 1.13
C ASP A 241 -5.26 14.74 1.00
N VAL A 242 -5.65 14.03 2.06
CA VAL A 242 -6.91 13.25 2.11
C VAL A 242 -8.14 14.14 2.10
N GLU A 243 -8.12 15.31 2.73
CA GLU A 243 -9.29 16.19 2.83
C GLU A 243 -9.66 16.79 1.46
N SER A 244 -8.67 17.16 0.66
CA SER A 244 -8.86 17.57 -0.73
C SER A 244 -9.30 16.42 -1.64
N LEU A 245 -8.89 15.17 -1.36
CA LEU A 245 -9.33 14.00 -2.13
C LEU A 245 -10.80 13.69 -1.87
N VAL A 246 -11.21 13.49 -0.61
CA VAL A 246 -12.55 12.96 -0.27
C VAL A 246 -13.68 13.94 -0.56
N ARG A 247 -13.39 15.25 -0.65
CA ARG A 247 -14.32 16.29 -1.15
C ARG A 247 -14.55 16.22 -2.65
N SER A 248 -13.59 15.66 -3.39
CA SER A 248 -13.53 15.70 -4.84
C SER A 248 -13.99 14.43 -5.53
N VAL A 249 -14.40 13.39 -4.79
CA VAL A 249 -14.71 12.06 -5.38
C VAL A 249 -16.04 11.49 -4.88
N ASP A 250 -16.64 10.61 -5.68
CA ASP A 250 -17.87 9.88 -5.35
C ASP A 250 -17.56 8.60 -4.56
N ILE A 251 -16.45 7.94 -4.89
CA ILE A 251 -16.01 6.69 -4.25
C ILE A 251 -14.61 6.91 -3.66
N VAL A 252 -14.41 6.54 -2.40
CA VAL A 252 -13.08 6.51 -1.76
C VAL A 252 -12.66 5.08 -1.46
N SER A 253 -11.42 4.71 -1.78
CA SER A 253 -10.84 3.41 -1.43
C SER A 253 -9.54 3.58 -0.62
N ILE A 254 -9.44 2.87 0.50
CA ILE A 254 -8.32 3.00 1.46
C ILE A 254 -7.31 1.88 1.24
N HIS A 255 -6.05 2.24 0.98
CA HIS A 255 -4.91 1.32 0.77
C HIS A 255 -3.62 1.73 1.51
N SER A 256 -3.73 2.64 2.48
CA SER A 256 -2.65 3.02 3.38
C SER A 256 -2.31 1.91 4.39
N PRO A 257 -1.11 1.90 4.97
CA PRO A 257 -0.85 1.15 6.19
C PRO A 257 -1.48 1.87 7.40
N LEU A 258 -1.79 1.13 8.46
CA LEU A 258 -2.18 1.70 9.75
C LEU A 258 -0.95 2.17 10.54
N TYR A 259 -0.98 3.44 10.94
CA TYR A 259 -0.05 4.08 11.88
C TYR A 259 -0.72 5.37 12.39
N ASP A 260 -0.07 6.11 13.29
CA ASP A 260 -0.69 7.23 14.02
C ASP A 260 -1.35 8.31 13.14
N ALA A 261 -0.88 8.54 11.92
CA ALA A 261 -1.47 9.55 11.03
C ALA A 261 -2.65 9.04 10.18
N THR A 262 -2.86 7.72 10.10
CA THR A 262 -4.01 7.11 9.41
C THR A 262 -5.05 6.53 10.36
N ARG A 263 -4.66 6.26 11.62
CA ARG A 263 -5.57 5.82 12.69
C ARG A 263 -6.70 6.83 12.91
N ARG A 264 -7.94 6.34 12.82
CA ARG A 264 -9.22 7.07 12.99
C ARG A 264 -9.37 8.30 12.08
N MET A 265 -8.70 8.27 10.93
CA MET A 265 -8.72 9.35 9.93
C MET A 265 -10.12 9.64 9.39
N PHE A 266 -10.95 8.61 9.16
CA PHE A 266 -12.37 8.78 8.87
C PHE A 266 -13.18 8.91 10.17
N ASP A 267 -13.14 10.12 10.73
CA ASP A 267 -14.00 10.61 11.80
C ASP A 267 -15.26 11.31 11.24
N GLU A 268 -16.16 11.73 12.13
CA GLU A 268 -17.38 12.46 11.77
C GLU A 268 -17.11 13.74 10.96
N ARG A 269 -16.00 14.43 11.27
CA ARG A 269 -15.60 15.68 10.61
C ARG A 269 -15.20 15.42 9.16
N LEU A 270 -14.32 14.46 8.90
CA LEU A 270 -13.88 14.14 7.54
C LEU A 270 -15.05 13.59 6.71
N LEU A 271 -15.85 12.67 7.27
CA LEU A 271 -17.04 12.11 6.63
C LEU A 271 -18.05 13.21 6.23
N GLY A 272 -18.25 14.20 7.09
CA GLY A 272 -19.11 15.36 6.81
C GLY A 272 -18.61 16.30 5.70
N THR A 273 -17.37 16.15 5.24
CA THR A 273 -16.84 16.91 4.07
C THR A 273 -16.99 16.19 2.74
N MET A 274 -17.37 14.92 2.74
CA MET A 274 -17.58 14.13 1.51
C MET A 274 -18.83 14.61 0.74
N ARG A 275 -18.93 14.25 -0.54
CA ARG A 275 -20.18 14.45 -1.30
C ARG A 275 -21.29 13.62 -0.62
N ARG A 276 -22.50 14.17 -0.52
CA ARG A 276 -23.63 13.43 0.08
C ARG A 276 -23.98 12.25 -0.80
N GLY A 277 -23.95 11.04 -0.24
CA GLY A 277 -24.15 9.80 -1.00
C GLY A 277 -22.88 9.19 -1.57
N SER A 278 -21.68 9.63 -1.14
CA SER A 278 -20.43 8.95 -1.47
C SER A 278 -20.36 7.52 -0.93
N TYR A 279 -19.45 6.73 -1.49
CA TYR A 279 -19.13 5.36 -1.07
C TYR A 279 -17.73 5.27 -0.47
N ILE A 280 -17.53 4.38 0.50
CA ILE A 280 -16.20 4.05 1.02
C ILE A 280 -15.96 2.54 0.91
N VAL A 281 -14.78 2.16 0.44
CA VAL A 281 -14.25 0.79 0.51
C VAL A 281 -12.96 0.76 1.32
N ASN A 282 -12.95 -0.01 2.40
CA ASN A 282 -11.78 -0.18 3.26
C ASN A 282 -11.34 -1.65 3.28
N THR A 283 -10.27 -1.95 2.53
CA THR A 283 -9.57 -3.25 2.58
C THR A 283 -8.13 -3.06 3.10
N ALA A 284 -7.90 -2.00 3.88
CA ALA A 284 -6.61 -1.64 4.46
C ALA A 284 -6.57 -2.02 5.94
N ARG A 285 -7.08 -1.19 6.86
CA ARG A 285 -7.30 -1.55 8.28
C ARG A 285 -8.56 -0.91 8.89
N GLY A 286 -9.25 -1.65 9.75
CA GLY A 286 -10.49 -1.18 10.39
C GLY A 286 -10.29 0.10 11.21
N GLU A 287 -9.17 0.17 11.93
CA GLU A 287 -8.80 1.32 12.77
C GLU A 287 -8.48 2.61 12.00
N GLU A 288 -8.44 2.63 10.65
CA GLU A 288 -8.33 3.87 9.87
C GLU A 288 -9.63 4.69 9.87
N THR A 289 -10.70 4.12 10.42
CA THR A 289 -12.05 4.68 10.48
C THR A 289 -12.59 4.63 11.91
N VAL A 290 -13.59 5.47 12.22
CA VAL A 290 -14.32 5.41 13.51
C VAL A 290 -15.62 4.62 13.30
N PRO A 291 -15.82 3.44 13.95
CA PRO A 291 -16.94 2.56 13.62
C PRO A 291 -18.31 3.21 13.77
N GLU A 292 -18.50 4.00 14.82
CA GLU A 292 -19.73 4.70 15.14
C GLU A 292 -20.03 5.80 14.12
N ALA A 293 -19.00 6.52 13.66
CA ALA A 293 -19.10 7.59 12.69
C ALA A 293 -19.49 7.07 11.29
N ILE A 294 -18.90 5.95 10.86
CA ILE A 294 -19.29 5.25 9.63
C ILE A 294 -20.77 4.83 9.71
N ALA A 295 -21.17 4.18 10.81
CA ALA A 295 -22.55 3.74 11.00
C ALA A 295 -23.54 4.92 11.07
N ALA A 296 -23.14 6.05 11.64
CA ALA A 296 -23.94 7.28 11.66
C ALA A 296 -24.07 7.93 10.28
N ALA A 297 -22.98 8.00 9.51
CA ALA A 297 -22.96 8.56 8.16
C ALA A 297 -23.82 7.75 7.16
N LEU A 298 -23.91 6.43 7.35
CA LEU A 298 -24.82 5.57 6.58
C LEU A 298 -26.29 5.78 6.98
N ARG A 299 -26.59 5.97 8.27
CA ARG A 299 -27.95 6.27 8.75
C ARG A 299 -28.45 7.65 8.31
N SER A 300 -27.58 8.65 8.21
CA SER A 300 -27.94 9.99 7.73
C SER A 300 -27.99 10.12 6.20
N GLY A 301 -27.49 9.11 5.47
CA GLY A 301 -27.32 9.17 4.02
C GLY A 301 -26.17 10.09 3.56
N GLN A 302 -25.27 10.49 4.48
CA GLN A 302 -24.01 11.14 4.10
C GLN A 302 -23.14 10.18 3.29
N LEU A 303 -23.10 8.90 3.68
CA LEU A 303 -22.61 7.80 2.84
C LEU A 303 -23.79 7.03 2.24
N ALA A 304 -23.69 6.67 0.95
CA ALA A 304 -24.63 5.75 0.31
C ALA A 304 -24.30 4.28 0.60
N GLY A 305 -23.03 3.95 0.89
CA GLY A 305 -22.61 2.61 1.27
C GLY A 305 -21.19 2.52 1.80
N TYR A 306 -20.93 1.48 2.59
CA TYR A 306 -19.60 1.15 3.11
C TYR A 306 -19.31 -0.34 2.92
N ALA A 307 -18.12 -0.67 2.44
CA ALA A 307 -17.67 -2.04 2.32
C ALA A 307 -16.24 -2.17 2.82
N GLY A 308 -15.89 -3.39 3.18
CA GLY A 308 -14.57 -3.74 3.64
C GLY A 308 -14.51 -5.18 4.08
N ASP A 309 -13.31 -5.68 4.29
CA ASP A 309 -13.09 -6.98 4.92
C ASP A 309 -12.38 -6.86 6.28
N VAL A 310 -11.83 -5.68 6.59
CA VAL A 310 -11.05 -5.41 7.80
C VAL A 310 -11.90 -4.87 8.95
N TRP A 311 -11.52 -5.22 10.18
CA TRP A 311 -12.26 -4.87 11.41
C TRP A 311 -11.29 -4.54 12.55
N TYR A 312 -11.80 -4.06 13.68
CA TYR A 312 -11.02 -3.98 14.92
C TYR A 312 -11.91 -4.18 16.16
N PRO A 313 -11.50 -5.00 17.15
CA PRO A 313 -10.42 -5.98 17.07
C PRO A 313 -10.76 -7.12 16.08
N GLN A 314 -9.84 -8.06 15.89
CA GLN A 314 -10.08 -9.28 15.11
C GLN A 314 -9.85 -10.55 15.96
N PRO A 315 -10.86 -11.44 16.10
CA PRO A 315 -12.20 -11.35 15.52
C PRO A 315 -13.05 -10.20 16.10
N PRO A 316 -13.91 -9.55 15.30
CA PRO A 316 -14.79 -8.49 15.79
C PRO A 316 -15.93 -9.07 16.66
N PRO A 317 -16.30 -8.41 17.77
CA PRO A 317 -17.43 -8.79 18.62
C PRO A 317 -18.74 -9.03 17.85
N ALA A 318 -19.63 -9.86 18.39
CA ALA A 318 -20.89 -10.24 17.73
C ALA A 318 -21.86 -9.05 17.55
N ASP A 319 -21.74 -8.04 18.41
CA ASP A 319 -22.50 -6.79 18.46
C ASP A 319 -21.81 -5.62 17.73
N HIS A 320 -20.65 -5.84 17.10
CA HIS A 320 -19.89 -4.80 16.40
C HIS A 320 -20.77 -4.07 15.34
N PRO A 321 -20.88 -2.72 15.37
CA PRO A 321 -21.93 -1.97 14.67
C PRO A 321 -21.95 -2.16 13.15
N TRP A 322 -20.78 -2.43 12.53
CA TRP A 322 -20.70 -2.70 11.10
C TRP A 322 -21.37 -3.99 10.63
N ARG A 323 -21.73 -4.91 11.53
CA ARG A 323 -22.47 -6.13 11.18
C ARG A 323 -23.91 -5.82 10.74
N THR A 324 -24.50 -4.75 11.27
CA THR A 324 -25.95 -4.45 11.12
C THR A 324 -26.25 -3.04 10.62
N MET A 325 -25.25 -2.17 10.47
CA MET A 325 -25.45 -0.83 9.87
C MET A 325 -26.03 -0.90 8.45
N PRO A 326 -26.87 0.06 8.03
CA PRO A 326 -27.53 0.02 6.73
C PRO A 326 -26.52 0.16 5.57
N ASN A 327 -26.88 -0.35 4.40
CA ASN A 327 -26.13 -0.21 3.14
C ASN A 327 -24.66 -0.66 3.22
N ASN A 328 -24.37 -1.69 4.02
CA ASN A 328 -23.02 -2.27 4.10
C ASN A 328 -22.86 -3.52 3.21
N ALA A 329 -21.64 -3.75 2.73
CA ALA A 329 -21.22 -4.99 2.08
C ALA A 329 -19.96 -5.57 2.75
N MET A 330 -20.01 -5.67 4.08
CA MET A 330 -18.90 -6.18 4.89
C MET A 330 -18.71 -7.68 4.72
N THR A 331 -17.45 -8.12 4.69
CA THR A 331 -17.05 -9.52 4.85
C THR A 331 -16.13 -9.67 6.07
N PRO A 332 -15.92 -10.87 6.64
CA PRO A 332 -14.74 -11.13 7.48
C PRO A 332 -13.45 -10.86 6.69
N HIS A 333 -12.29 -10.74 7.37
CA HIS A 333 -11.01 -10.39 6.74
C HIS A 333 -10.47 -11.55 5.89
N VAL A 334 -10.85 -11.58 4.61
CA VAL A 334 -10.62 -12.69 3.68
C VAL A 334 -9.93 -12.33 2.38
N SER A 335 -9.87 -11.05 1.99
CA SER A 335 -9.32 -10.62 0.70
C SER A 335 -7.87 -11.05 0.53
N GLY A 336 -7.10 -10.94 1.61
CA GLY A 336 -5.70 -11.36 1.68
C GLY A 336 -5.47 -12.87 1.80
N THR A 337 -6.53 -13.67 1.99
CA THR A 337 -6.47 -15.11 2.32
C THR A 337 -7.19 -16.04 1.34
N THR A 338 -7.45 -15.59 0.11
CA THR A 338 -7.88 -16.51 -0.98
C THR A 338 -6.90 -17.67 -1.14
N LEU A 339 -7.35 -18.88 -1.49
CA LEU A 339 -6.48 -20.07 -1.68
C LEU A 339 -5.25 -19.78 -2.57
N SER A 340 -5.45 -18.95 -3.61
CA SER A 340 -4.40 -18.45 -4.49
C SER A 340 -3.35 -17.56 -3.78
N ALA A 341 -3.77 -16.75 -2.81
CA ALA A 341 -2.88 -15.96 -1.97
C ALA A 341 -2.17 -16.83 -0.92
N GLN A 342 -2.85 -17.85 -0.36
CA GLN A 342 -2.28 -18.73 0.66
C GLN A 342 -1.05 -19.46 0.15
N ALA A 343 -1.11 -20.03 -1.06
CA ALA A 343 0.05 -20.67 -1.68
C ALA A 343 1.28 -19.73 -1.76
N ARG A 344 1.07 -18.42 -2.02
CA ARG A 344 2.16 -17.43 -2.11
C ARG A 344 2.67 -16.99 -0.74
N TYR A 345 1.80 -16.70 0.23
CA TYR A 345 2.27 -16.32 1.57
C TYR A 345 2.86 -17.51 2.34
N ALA A 346 2.39 -18.74 2.13
CA ALA A 346 2.96 -19.93 2.77
C ALA A 346 4.39 -20.20 2.24
N ALA A 347 4.56 -20.18 0.91
CA ALA A 347 5.89 -20.28 0.29
C ALA A 347 6.85 -19.17 0.76
N GLY A 348 6.37 -17.93 0.89
CA GLY A 348 7.18 -16.82 1.40
C GLY A 348 7.44 -16.85 2.91
N THR A 349 6.53 -17.42 3.70
CA THR A 349 6.77 -17.69 5.13
C THR A 349 7.92 -18.69 5.27
N ARG A 350 7.90 -19.76 4.46
CA ARG A 350 9.01 -20.73 4.39
C ARG A 350 10.32 -20.09 3.94
N GLU A 351 10.32 -19.30 2.87
CA GLU A 351 11.53 -18.62 2.35
C GLU A 351 12.18 -17.72 3.42
N ILE A 352 11.36 -17.02 4.22
CA ILE A 352 11.83 -16.19 5.34
C ILE A 352 12.41 -17.05 6.47
N LEU A 353 11.75 -18.16 6.84
CA LEU A 353 12.23 -19.09 7.86
C LEU A 353 13.53 -19.78 7.46
N GLU A 354 13.65 -20.24 6.20
CA GLU A 354 14.88 -20.81 5.64
C GLU A 354 16.04 -19.82 5.74
N SER A 355 15.81 -18.57 5.36
CA SER A 355 16.84 -17.52 5.45
C SER A 355 17.26 -17.25 6.90
N TRP A 356 16.28 -17.14 7.82
CA TRP A 356 16.49 -16.84 9.23
C TRP A 356 17.22 -17.97 9.96
N LEU A 357 16.81 -19.23 9.76
CA LEU A 357 17.45 -20.41 10.35
C LEU A 357 18.89 -20.61 9.83
N ALA A 358 19.15 -20.27 8.57
CA ALA A 358 20.49 -20.28 8.00
C ALA A 358 21.37 -19.09 8.45
N GLY A 359 20.84 -18.13 9.22
CA GLY A 359 21.55 -16.90 9.61
C GLY A 359 21.90 -15.99 8.42
N THR A 360 21.19 -16.14 7.30
CA THR A 360 21.39 -15.36 6.08
C THR A 360 20.46 -14.15 6.04
N PRO A 361 20.82 -13.04 5.37
CA PRO A 361 19.94 -11.89 5.24
C PRO A 361 18.64 -12.28 4.54
N THR A 362 17.52 -12.15 5.25
CA THR A 362 16.19 -12.23 4.66
C THR A 362 16.05 -11.18 3.56
N LEU A 363 15.40 -11.54 2.44
CA LEU A 363 15.41 -10.74 1.22
C LEU A 363 14.84 -9.33 1.44
N GLU A 364 15.43 -8.30 0.81
CA GLU A 364 14.98 -6.89 0.93
C GLU A 364 13.48 -6.69 0.62
N ARG A 365 12.87 -7.59 -0.16
CA ARG A 365 11.42 -7.58 -0.42
C ARG A 365 10.59 -7.81 0.84
N SER A 366 11.06 -8.58 1.81
CA SER A 366 10.34 -9.00 3.02
C SER A 366 10.45 -7.99 4.17
N PHE A 367 11.34 -7.00 4.05
CA PHE A 367 11.58 -5.95 5.04
C PHE A 367 11.03 -4.59 4.58
N LYS A 368 10.03 -4.04 5.28
CA LYS A 368 9.70 -2.60 5.17
C LYS A 368 9.33 -1.88 6.47
N GLN A 369 9.08 -2.57 7.57
CA GLN A 369 8.61 -1.94 8.80
C GLN A 369 9.76 -1.59 9.77
N ALA A 370 10.34 -2.56 10.49
CA ALA A 370 11.29 -2.33 11.59
C ALA A 370 12.57 -1.56 11.18
N ASP A 371 13.30 -1.98 10.14
CA ASP A 371 14.53 -1.29 9.70
C ASP A 371 14.28 0.14 9.21
N ARG A 372 13.07 0.43 8.73
CA ARG A 372 12.68 1.80 8.37
C ARG A 372 12.40 2.67 9.58
N VAL A 373 12.06 2.11 10.75
CA VAL A 373 12.00 2.88 12.00
C VAL A 373 13.40 3.32 12.42
N SER A 374 14.45 2.53 12.16
CA SER A 374 15.85 2.97 12.34
C SER A 374 16.17 4.23 11.50
N MET A 375 15.75 4.26 10.23
CA MET A 375 15.87 5.45 9.38
C MET A 375 14.95 6.61 9.82
N ALA A 376 13.70 6.34 10.20
CA ALA A 376 12.73 7.37 10.57
C ALA A 376 13.09 8.05 11.89
N VAL A 377 13.54 7.30 12.89
CA VAL A 377 13.97 7.83 14.21
C VAL A 377 15.29 8.60 14.08
N SER A 378 16.22 8.19 13.22
CA SER A 378 17.44 8.96 12.96
C SER A 378 17.15 10.27 12.21
N HIS A 379 16.22 10.28 11.25
CA HIS A 379 15.75 11.52 10.60
C HIS A 379 14.90 12.40 11.55
N GLY A 380 14.10 11.80 12.43
CA GLY A 380 13.31 12.50 13.46
C GLY A 380 14.20 13.17 14.53
N ARG A 381 15.32 12.55 14.91
CA ARG A 381 16.34 13.18 15.77
C ARG A 381 17.04 14.36 15.09
N LEU A 382 17.21 14.33 13.76
CA LEU A 382 17.69 15.47 12.98
C LEU A 382 16.65 16.61 12.93
N TYR A 383 15.36 16.28 12.78
CA TYR A 383 14.27 17.26 12.76
C TYR A 383 14.00 17.92 14.12
N ARG A 384 14.00 17.16 15.23
CA ARG A 384 13.89 17.76 16.58
C ARG A 384 15.03 18.73 16.89
N ARG A 385 16.25 18.49 16.39
CA ARG A 385 17.37 19.44 16.54
C ARG A 385 17.23 20.71 15.68
N ARG A 386 16.58 20.65 14.52
CA ARG A 386 16.27 21.85 13.72
C ARG A 386 15.10 22.66 14.28
N HIS A 387 14.06 22.02 14.82
CA HIS A 387 12.93 22.77 15.40
C HIS A 387 13.25 23.43 16.75
N LEU A 388 14.02 22.79 17.66
CA LEU A 388 14.41 23.45 18.91
C LEU A 388 15.36 24.65 18.68
N ALA A 389 16.21 24.60 17.66
CA ALA A 389 17.11 25.71 17.32
C ALA A 389 16.35 26.93 16.76
N ALA A 390 15.22 26.72 16.08
CA ALA A 390 14.36 27.79 15.57
C ALA A 390 13.51 28.45 16.66
N VAL A 391 13.18 27.73 17.75
CA VAL A 391 12.32 28.22 18.84
C VAL A 391 13.13 28.90 19.97
N LEU A 392 14.43 28.60 20.13
CA LEU A 392 15.24 29.09 21.27
C LEU A 392 16.32 30.14 20.94
N GLY A 393 16.39 30.64 19.70
CA GLY A 393 17.08 31.90 19.38
C GLY A 393 18.58 32.00 19.72
N LYS A 394 19.30 30.89 19.88
CA LYS A 394 20.72 30.87 20.29
C LYS A 394 21.62 30.25 19.21
N ARG A 395 22.66 30.98 18.81
CA ARG A 395 23.72 30.50 17.90
C ARG A 395 24.62 29.48 18.62
N PRO A 396 24.99 28.35 18.00
CA PRO A 396 25.93 27.41 18.59
C PRO A 396 27.38 27.89 18.45
N SER A 397 28.15 27.76 19.52
CA SER A 397 29.61 27.95 19.56
C SER A 397 30.34 26.63 19.25
N PRO A 398 31.54 26.66 18.62
CA PRO A 398 32.26 25.44 18.27
C PRO A 398 33.07 24.88 19.44
N ILE A 399 32.84 23.61 19.79
CA ILE A 399 33.66 22.85 20.74
C ILE A 399 34.73 22.06 19.97
N TRP A 400 35.97 22.18 20.44
CA TRP A 400 37.12 21.40 19.97
C TRP A 400 37.06 19.95 20.50
N SER A 401 37.36 18.97 19.66
CA SER A 401 37.73 17.61 20.09
C SER A 401 39.24 17.37 19.92
N ARG A 402 39.92 17.16 21.05
CA ARG A 402 41.33 16.71 21.08
C ARG A 402 41.40 15.19 20.92
N THR A 403 42.10 14.68 19.91
CA THR A 403 42.70 13.33 19.96
C THR A 403 43.94 13.20 19.08
N GLY A 404 45.00 12.61 19.64
CA GLY A 404 45.90 11.67 18.93
C GLY A 404 46.88 12.24 17.90
N ARG A 405 48.15 12.36 18.29
CA ARG A 405 49.28 12.51 17.35
C ARG A 405 49.52 11.21 16.55
N ARG A 406 49.86 11.33 15.26
CA ARG A 406 51.04 10.66 14.66
C ARG A 406 51.50 11.42 13.39
N ARG A 407 52.83 11.46 13.19
CA ARG A 407 53.55 12.05 12.04
C ARG A 407 53.67 10.98 10.93
N CYS A 408 54.14 11.20 9.68
CA CYS A 408 54.77 12.35 9.00
C CYS A 408 54.71 12.19 7.46
N CYS A 409 55.07 13.26 6.72
CA CYS A 409 55.42 13.31 5.27
C CYS A 409 54.29 13.05 4.25
N SER A 410 54.20 13.68 3.05
CA SER A 410 54.78 14.90 2.44
C SER A 410 54.03 15.14 1.08
N ALA A 411 54.20 16.17 0.21
CA ALA A 411 54.97 17.43 0.19
C ALA A 411 54.37 18.44 -0.85
N ARG A 412 54.64 19.75 -0.69
CA ARG A 412 54.64 20.84 -1.72
C ARG A 412 53.31 21.24 -2.41
N GLY A 413 53.09 22.56 -2.56
CA GLY A 413 52.09 23.14 -3.49
C GLY A 413 51.44 24.45 -3.02
N SER A 414 52.11 25.59 -3.19
CA SER A 414 51.66 26.93 -2.74
C SER A 414 50.65 27.61 -3.65
N CYS A 415 49.74 28.43 -3.09
CA CYS A 415 48.80 29.28 -3.83
C CYS A 415 48.97 30.77 -3.42
N PRO A 416 49.11 31.75 -4.36
CA PRO A 416 49.30 33.18 -4.04
C PRO A 416 48.02 33.96 -3.66
N PRO A 417 48.14 35.21 -3.14
CA PRO A 417 47.11 35.85 -2.31
C PRO A 417 46.22 36.89 -3.03
N GLY A 418 45.15 37.34 -2.36
CA GLY A 418 44.38 38.53 -2.82
C GLY A 418 43.06 38.89 -2.13
N CYS A 419 42.54 38.10 -1.19
CA CYS A 419 41.18 38.33 -0.65
C CYS A 419 41.19 39.20 0.62
N GLN A 420 40.86 40.50 0.50
CA GLN A 420 40.48 41.36 1.62
C GLN A 420 38.96 41.54 1.70
N GLN A 421 38.44 41.58 2.93
CA GLN A 421 37.01 41.65 3.23
C GLN A 421 36.47 43.09 3.24
N ARG A 422 35.21 43.29 2.86
CA ARG A 422 34.38 44.41 3.34
C ARG A 422 32.93 43.95 3.62
N PRO A 423 32.26 44.47 4.66
CA PRO A 423 30.91 44.07 5.06
C PRO A 423 29.82 44.90 4.36
N VAL A 424 28.59 44.37 4.31
CA VAL A 424 27.41 45.07 3.77
C VAL A 424 26.43 45.37 4.91
N GLY A 425 26.02 46.64 5.01
CA GLY A 425 25.01 47.14 5.95
C GLY A 425 23.59 47.10 5.38
N ARG A 426 22.61 47.46 6.23
CA ARG A 426 21.17 47.53 5.91
C ARG A 426 20.87 48.75 5.02
N ASP A 427 19.90 48.66 4.11
CA ASP A 427 18.50 49.12 4.36
C ASP A 427 17.59 49.07 3.11
N HIS A 428 16.29 49.37 3.33
CA HIS A 428 15.23 49.78 2.37
C HIS A 428 14.34 48.74 1.64
N ARG A 429 13.14 48.59 2.22
CA ARG A 429 11.76 48.58 1.66
C ARG A 429 11.59 48.56 0.12
N TRP A 430 10.65 47.72 -0.35
CA TRP A 430 9.82 47.98 -1.54
C TRP A 430 8.34 47.61 -1.31
N ARG A 431 7.44 48.24 -2.08
CA ARG A 431 5.97 48.24 -1.92
C ARG A 431 5.32 47.99 -3.29
N HIS A 432 4.36 47.05 -3.40
CA HIS A 432 3.44 46.82 -4.55
C HIS A 432 4.11 46.56 -5.94
N SER A 433 3.47 46.01 -7.00
CA SER A 433 2.10 45.53 -7.27
C SER A 433 2.10 44.44 -8.38
N ARG A 434 0.92 43.86 -8.64
CA ARG A 434 0.53 42.74 -9.52
C ARG A 434 0.89 42.81 -11.03
N HIS A 435 0.57 41.68 -11.69
CA HIS A 435 0.36 41.44 -13.13
C HIS A 435 1.63 41.41 -13.99
N GLU A 436 1.73 40.68 -15.10
CA GLU A 436 1.15 39.45 -15.68
C GLU A 436 1.86 39.34 -17.06
N ASP A 437 1.80 38.18 -17.70
CA ASP A 437 2.36 37.90 -19.03
C ASP A 437 3.88 38.01 -19.24
N GLY A 438 4.41 37.01 -19.96
CA GLY A 438 5.84 36.83 -20.18
C GLY A 438 6.33 37.38 -21.51
N LEU A 439 7.66 37.43 -21.68
CA LEU A 439 8.28 37.63 -22.98
C LEU A 439 9.59 36.86 -23.09
N VAL A 440 9.77 36.25 -24.26
CA VAL A 440 11.01 35.63 -24.72
C VAL A 440 12.10 36.69 -24.82
N CYS A 441 13.30 36.41 -24.29
CA CYS A 441 14.46 37.26 -24.53
C CYS A 441 15.57 36.45 -25.21
N ALA A 442 15.67 36.60 -26.53
CA ALA A 442 16.80 36.08 -27.30
C ALA A 442 18.00 37.01 -27.15
N CYS A 443 19.20 36.45 -26.91
CA CYS A 443 20.44 37.23 -26.91
C CYS A 443 21.46 36.61 -27.87
N ARG A 444 21.73 37.29 -28.99
CA ARG A 444 22.82 36.97 -29.92
C ARG A 444 24.01 37.89 -29.62
N ARG A 445 25.20 37.31 -29.40
CA ARG A 445 26.46 37.87 -29.93
C ARG A 445 27.42 36.74 -30.38
N PRO A 446 28.33 37.00 -31.34
CA PRO A 446 28.99 35.94 -32.12
C PRO A 446 30.49 35.80 -31.86
N GLY A 447 31.06 34.62 -32.15
CA GLY A 447 32.49 34.46 -32.44
C GLY A 447 33.17 33.19 -31.92
N LEU A 448 33.44 32.24 -32.84
CA LEU A 448 34.39 31.11 -32.74
C LEU A 448 34.16 30.03 -31.66
N LYS A 449 34.45 28.74 -31.87
CA LYS A 449 34.57 27.91 -33.10
C LYS A 449 34.41 26.42 -32.70
N CYS A 450 33.84 25.62 -33.61
CA CYS A 450 34.00 24.17 -33.79
C CYS A 450 34.13 23.21 -32.58
N CYS A 451 33.14 22.32 -32.43
CA CYS A 451 33.33 20.90 -32.75
C CYS A 451 31.99 20.21 -33.04
N LEU A 452 31.75 19.86 -34.31
CA LEU A 452 30.64 18.99 -34.71
C LEU A 452 30.93 18.33 -36.07
N LEU A 453 31.28 17.03 -36.02
CA LEU A 453 31.38 16.04 -37.09
C LEU A 453 31.36 14.66 -36.40
N SER A 454 30.75 13.58 -36.92
CA SER A 454 29.76 13.47 -38.01
C SER A 454 29.26 12.03 -38.18
N LEU A 455 28.04 11.88 -38.73
CA LEU A 455 27.59 10.78 -39.63
C LEU A 455 27.52 9.33 -39.05
N ARG A 456 26.30 8.75 -38.94
CA ARG A 456 25.67 7.77 -39.88
C ARG A 456 26.03 6.30 -39.57
N SER A 457 25.24 5.26 -39.90
CA SER A 457 23.82 5.14 -40.28
C SER A 457 23.49 3.64 -40.44
N ALA A 458 22.26 3.20 -40.15
CA ALA A 458 21.69 1.99 -40.74
C ALA A 458 20.17 2.17 -40.87
N PHE A 459 19.65 2.05 -42.10
CA PHE A 459 18.23 2.20 -42.45
C PHE A 459 17.51 0.84 -42.44
N GLY A 460 16.17 0.89 -42.29
CA GLY A 460 15.27 -0.25 -42.41
C GLY A 460 13.81 0.21 -42.43
N GLU A 461 13.43 0.92 -43.49
CA GLU A 461 12.06 1.41 -43.77
C GLU A 461 11.15 0.32 -44.39
N PRO A 462 9.81 0.51 -44.58
CA PRO A 462 9.08 1.79 -44.70
C PRO A 462 7.76 1.95 -43.91
N CYS A 463 7.22 3.17 -44.00
CA CYS A 463 5.95 3.64 -43.44
C CYS A 463 4.68 2.95 -43.97
N ASP A 464 3.64 2.85 -43.14
CA ASP A 464 2.23 2.78 -43.60
C ASP A 464 1.47 4.04 -43.14
N VAL A 465 0.93 4.79 -44.11
CA VAL A 465 0.20 6.05 -43.90
C VAL A 465 -1.30 5.81 -44.09
N ARG A 466 -1.91 5.06 -43.16
CA ARG A 466 -3.37 4.84 -43.13
C ARG A 466 -3.99 4.90 -41.73
N ARG A 467 -3.97 6.09 -41.09
CA ARG A 467 -5.02 6.58 -40.15
C ARG A 467 -4.77 8.02 -39.66
N TYR A 468 -4.66 8.99 -40.58
CA TYR A 468 -4.69 10.43 -40.24
C TYR A 468 -5.66 11.23 -41.12
N ARG A 469 -6.72 10.58 -41.61
CA ARG A 469 -7.84 11.20 -42.34
C ARG A 469 -9.18 10.76 -41.78
N ASP A 470 -9.42 11.06 -40.50
CA ASP A 470 -10.80 11.10 -39.96
C ASP A 470 -10.92 11.96 -38.69
N ARG A 471 -10.49 13.23 -38.79
CA ARG A 471 -10.79 14.24 -37.76
C ARG A 471 -10.66 15.70 -38.21
N HIS A 472 -11.10 16.06 -39.42
CA HIS A 472 -11.38 17.47 -39.79
C HIS A 472 -12.44 17.62 -40.91
N ARG A 473 -13.68 17.16 -40.63
CA ARG A 473 -14.89 17.57 -41.38
C ARG A 473 -15.86 18.27 -40.43
N ARG A 474 -15.72 19.59 -40.26
CA ARG A 474 -16.77 20.54 -39.79
C ARG A 474 -16.23 21.98 -39.77
N ARG A 475 -16.36 22.66 -40.91
CA ARG A 475 -16.63 24.10 -41.12
C ARG A 475 -16.40 24.40 -42.60
N GLY A 476 -17.49 24.67 -43.31
CA GLY A 476 -17.46 24.77 -44.77
C GLY A 476 -16.90 26.10 -45.28
N ARG A 477 -16.19 26.03 -46.40
CA ARG A 477 -16.06 27.05 -47.45
C ARG A 477 -15.81 26.32 -48.77
N ALA A 478 -16.35 26.84 -49.87
CA ALA A 478 -16.38 26.18 -51.18
C ALA A 478 -15.22 26.63 -52.09
N VAL A 479 -15.33 26.30 -53.40
CA VAL A 479 -14.55 26.79 -54.57
C VAL A 479 -13.27 25.97 -54.90
N PRO A 480 -13.03 25.57 -56.18
CA PRO A 480 -13.94 25.05 -57.21
C PRO A 480 -13.39 23.75 -57.87
N ALA A 481 -13.99 23.29 -58.97
CA ALA A 481 -13.57 22.08 -59.71
C ALA A 481 -12.36 22.31 -60.65
N GLY A 482 -11.51 21.29 -60.84
CA GLY A 482 -10.39 21.33 -61.80
C GLY A 482 -9.55 20.04 -61.92
N THR A 483 -9.90 19.20 -62.90
CA THR A 483 -8.98 18.38 -63.72
C THR A 483 -8.22 17.16 -63.12
N GLN A 484 -8.82 15.99 -63.39
CA GLN A 484 -8.24 14.68 -63.81
C GLN A 484 -7.15 13.93 -62.98
N LEU A 485 -7.47 12.65 -62.75
CA LEU A 485 -6.56 11.56 -62.37
C LEU A 485 -5.58 11.17 -63.49
N ARG A 486 -4.35 10.77 -63.12
CA ARG A 486 -3.68 9.59 -63.68
C ARG A 486 -2.94 8.82 -62.58
N ASN A 487 -2.99 7.50 -62.67
CA ASN A 487 -2.38 6.57 -61.72
C ASN A 487 -0.87 6.46 -61.95
N LEU A 488 -0.12 6.27 -60.87
CA LEU A 488 0.88 5.21 -60.68
C LEU A 488 1.13 5.00 -59.18
#